data_AF-A0A9W7BFP4-F1
#
_entry.id   AF-A0A9W7BFP4-F1
#
_cell.length_a   1.000
_cell.length_b   1.000
_cell.length_c   1.000
_cell.angle_alpha   90.00
_cell.angle_beta   90.00
_cell.angle_gamma   90.00
#
_symmetry.space_group_name_H-M   'P 1'
#
loop_
_entity.id
_entity.type
_entity.pdbx_description
1 polymer ?
#
loop_
_entity_poly.entity_id
_entity_poly.type
_entity_poly.pdbx_seq_one_letter_code
_entity_poly.pdbx_strand_id
1 'polypeptide(L)'
;MFLPRLSLTLLLLFAPLGKAGSPRNVIIKDGKWTNSTTGGVIRLDGANVVMKGDPWIPAVEGSTVCDTTDVDQQTSCQTFNEFDIKNLKGLGYNMIRLGVVWAGAQPDGPFTELSSTLLERLDAVLDLAEEYDLQVLIDLHQDAVGTAVCGEGVPMWFSQLAIPNQIGKPLWPLPKLDDGTCGRNDTETWAEYAGDNDYNIKNLCCRKLNGENWGQLTSTSQAQETMLYLFTKGRDVFADFVGKIAQAVNDKPAAFGIELMNEPPAIERNLMYKTWQSAAKAVRVFSSDIAVGVADTANGALPIGDLDLREETVEWLTDGDQYLFYAFHWYGTPKTPDQAIDNAVSLGEKWGMPVHLTEFGGYGGDSYGCATQRAAKAAGVGSSYWHYSDYCWPKHCPDGSPDGYCPLPDGDRWGACITGWGSGNHSFACP
;
A
#
# COMPACT_ATOMS: atom_id res chain seq x y z
N MET A 1 -3.67 15.91 -64.59
CA MET A 1 -4.36 15.46 -63.36
C MET A 1 -3.28 15.34 -62.28
N PHE A 2 -3.12 16.36 -61.44
CA PHE A 2 -2.14 16.40 -60.35
C PHE A 2 -2.87 16.04 -59.05
N LEU A 3 -2.42 15.00 -58.34
CA LEU A 3 -2.83 14.76 -56.96
C LEU A 3 -1.94 15.61 -56.02
N PRO A 4 -2.49 16.33 -55.02
CA PRO A 4 -1.70 17.02 -54.04
C PRO A 4 -1.23 16.06 -52.95
N ARG A 5 0.03 16.21 -52.53
CA ARG A 5 0.58 15.59 -51.32
C ARG A 5 -0.07 16.23 -50.09
N LEU A 6 -0.74 15.43 -49.25
CA LEU A 6 -1.08 15.84 -47.89
C LEU A 6 0.21 15.95 -47.07
N SER A 7 0.55 17.16 -46.66
CA SER A 7 1.57 17.38 -45.62
C SER A 7 0.96 16.98 -44.28
N LEU A 8 1.57 16.00 -43.61
CA LEU A 8 1.22 15.58 -42.27
C LEU A 8 1.77 16.63 -41.29
N THR A 9 0.94 17.61 -40.91
CA THR A 9 1.29 18.56 -39.86
C THR A 9 1.26 17.82 -38.52
N LEU A 10 2.44 17.58 -37.97
CA LEU A 10 2.65 17.02 -36.64
C LEU A 10 2.05 17.99 -35.61
N LEU A 11 0.84 17.70 -35.10
CA LEU A 11 0.35 18.33 -33.89
C LEU A 11 1.20 17.79 -32.73
N LEU A 12 2.18 18.58 -32.29
CA LEU A 12 2.76 18.43 -30.97
C LEU A 12 1.65 18.74 -29.96
N LEU A 13 1.04 17.68 -29.42
CA LEU A 13 0.23 17.77 -28.21
C LEU A 13 1.18 18.25 -27.09
N PHE A 14 1.06 19.52 -26.73
CA PHE A 14 1.67 20.03 -25.51
C PHE A 14 0.96 19.36 -24.34
N ALA A 15 1.60 18.37 -23.72
CA ALA A 15 1.26 17.98 -22.37
C ALA A 15 1.39 19.24 -21.49
N PRO A 16 0.41 19.54 -20.61
CA PRO A 16 0.56 20.64 -19.68
C PRO A 16 1.88 20.44 -18.92
N LEU A 17 2.73 21.48 -18.89
CA LEU A 17 3.93 21.49 -18.06
C LEU A 17 3.47 21.27 -16.62
N GLY A 18 3.74 20.09 -16.07
CA GLY A 18 3.50 19.81 -14.66
C GLY A 18 4.23 20.85 -13.80
N LYS A 19 3.72 21.08 -12.58
CA LYS A 19 4.43 21.91 -11.61
C LYS A 19 5.87 21.41 -11.47
N ALA A 20 6.83 22.33 -11.49
CA ALA A 20 8.23 21.99 -11.21
C ALA A 20 8.32 21.37 -9.82
N GLY A 21 9.05 20.25 -9.70
CA GLY A 21 9.20 19.56 -8.43
C GLY A 21 9.92 20.42 -7.39
N SER A 22 9.59 20.19 -6.13
CA SER A 22 10.27 20.81 -4.98
C SER A 22 11.32 19.83 -4.43
N PRO A 23 12.49 20.29 -3.96
CA PRO A 23 13.43 19.42 -3.27
C PRO A 23 12.75 18.72 -2.09
N ARG A 24 12.93 17.41 -1.98
CA ARG A 24 12.35 16.62 -0.88
C ARG A 24 13.01 16.95 0.45
N ASN A 25 12.26 16.82 1.54
CA ASN A 25 12.78 16.98 2.91
C ASN A 25 13.73 15.83 3.30
N VAL A 26 13.47 14.64 2.76
CA VAL A 26 14.29 13.44 2.96
C VAL A 26 14.65 12.85 1.60
N ILE A 27 15.92 12.53 1.43
CA ILE A 27 16.47 11.92 0.21
C ILE A 27 17.33 10.71 0.58
N ILE A 28 17.68 9.91 -0.43
CA ILE A 28 18.70 8.87 -0.29
C ILE A 28 20.03 9.44 -0.76
N LYS A 29 21.05 9.33 0.09
CA LYS A 29 22.42 9.72 -0.22
C LYS A 29 23.37 8.72 0.40
N ASP A 30 24.30 8.21 -0.42
CA ASP A 30 25.30 7.22 0.00
C ASP A 30 24.67 6.00 0.70
N GLY A 31 23.55 5.51 0.16
CA GLY A 31 22.79 4.37 0.70
C GLY A 31 22.05 4.65 2.02
N LYS A 32 21.84 5.91 2.39
CA LYS A 32 21.22 6.30 3.68
C LYS A 32 20.13 7.35 3.51
N TRP A 33 19.09 7.24 4.32
CA TRP A 33 18.12 8.31 4.54
C TRP A 33 18.82 9.55 5.08
N THR A 34 18.68 10.66 4.38
CA THR A 34 19.37 11.92 4.66
C THR A 34 18.37 13.07 4.65
N ASN A 35 18.39 13.87 5.71
CA ASN A 35 17.65 15.13 5.74
C ASN A 35 18.32 16.11 4.75
N SER A 36 17.57 16.56 3.74
CA SER A 36 18.13 17.33 2.61
C SER A 36 18.66 18.70 3.02
N THR A 37 18.08 19.29 4.07
CA THR A 37 18.46 20.63 4.56
C THR A 37 19.75 20.59 5.38
N THR A 38 19.87 19.60 6.28
CA THR A 38 21.02 19.49 7.19
C THR A 38 22.16 18.65 6.61
N GLY A 39 21.87 17.80 5.63
CA GLY A 39 22.79 16.79 5.10
C GLY A 39 23.09 15.64 6.08
N GLY A 40 22.42 15.60 7.23
CA GLY A 40 22.59 14.57 8.24
C GLY A 40 21.76 13.31 7.95
N VAL A 41 22.28 12.16 8.38
CA VAL A 41 21.53 10.90 8.36
C VAL A 41 20.32 11.03 9.29
N ILE A 42 19.14 10.63 8.81
CA ILE A 42 17.89 10.65 9.56
C ILE A 42 17.32 9.24 9.67
N ARG A 43 16.87 8.84 10.86
CA ARG A 43 16.03 7.67 11.03
C ARG A 43 14.57 8.11 11.00
N LEU A 44 13.75 7.39 10.25
CA LEU A 44 12.33 7.69 10.09
C LEU A 44 11.53 6.68 10.90
N ASP A 45 10.80 7.16 11.91
CA ASP A 45 9.98 6.35 12.78
C ASP A 45 8.55 6.89 12.77
N GLY A 46 7.55 6.01 12.65
CA GLY A 46 6.18 6.40 12.39
C GLY A 46 5.13 5.34 12.62
N ALA A 47 3.95 5.60 12.07
CA ALA A 47 2.81 4.70 12.08
C ALA A 47 2.15 4.63 10.70
N ASN A 48 1.44 3.53 10.47
CA ASN A 48 0.62 3.30 9.29
C ASN A 48 -0.74 3.98 9.43
N VAL A 49 -1.12 4.72 8.39
CA VAL A 49 -2.42 5.38 8.22
C VAL A 49 -2.99 4.91 6.88
N VAL A 50 -3.89 3.92 6.92
CA VAL A 50 -4.37 3.25 5.70
C VAL A 50 -5.87 3.12 5.73
N MET A 51 -6.55 3.87 4.87
CA MET A 51 -7.99 3.79 4.68
C MET A 51 -8.31 2.86 3.51
N LYS A 52 -9.02 1.77 3.79
CA LYS A 52 -9.17 0.63 2.85
C LYS A 52 -10.46 0.63 2.03
N GLY A 53 -11.21 1.72 2.06
CA GLY A 53 -12.39 1.93 1.22
C GLY A 53 -12.73 3.39 1.08
N ASP A 54 -13.69 3.69 0.22
CA ASP A 54 -14.08 5.04 -0.15
C ASP A 54 -14.37 5.92 1.05
N PRO A 55 -13.82 7.14 1.14
CA PRO A 55 -13.02 7.92 0.17
C PRO A 55 -11.51 7.59 0.03
N TRP A 56 -11.01 6.49 0.59
CA TRP A 56 -9.65 5.92 0.43
C TRP A 56 -8.49 6.73 1.01
N ILE A 57 -8.70 8.00 1.34
CA ILE A 57 -7.76 8.86 2.06
C ILE A 57 -8.54 9.58 3.18
N PRO A 58 -8.00 9.66 4.39
CA PRO A 58 -8.68 10.36 5.48
C PRO A 58 -8.82 11.86 5.17
N ALA A 59 -9.88 12.48 5.72
CA ALA A 59 -9.99 13.94 5.72
C ALA A 59 -9.05 14.55 6.78
N VAL A 60 -8.72 15.83 6.66
CA VAL A 60 -7.82 16.51 7.63
C VAL A 60 -8.57 17.38 8.64
N GLU A 61 -9.87 17.60 8.46
CA GLU A 61 -10.68 18.39 9.38
C GLU A 61 -11.06 17.57 10.61
N GLY A 62 -10.65 18.03 11.79
CA GLY A 62 -10.96 17.38 13.06
C GLY A 62 -10.47 18.20 14.25
N SER A 63 -10.95 17.87 15.45
CA SER A 63 -10.62 18.59 16.68
C SER A 63 -10.10 17.71 17.82
N THR A 64 -9.91 16.42 17.53
CA THR A 64 -9.48 15.40 18.50
C THR A 64 -8.59 14.39 17.80
N VAL A 65 -7.74 13.71 18.58
CA VAL A 65 -7.05 12.50 18.14
C VAL A 65 -8.09 11.46 17.75
N CYS A 66 -7.84 10.73 16.67
CA CYS A 66 -8.66 9.62 16.26
C CYS A 66 -8.35 8.39 17.10
N ASP A 67 -9.18 8.15 18.12
CA ASP A 67 -9.05 7.03 19.04
C ASP A 67 -10.08 5.94 18.74
N THR A 68 -9.67 4.98 17.91
CA THR A 68 -10.41 3.73 17.68
C THR A 68 -9.51 2.58 18.11
N THR A 69 -9.47 2.34 19.41
CA THR A 69 -8.62 1.31 20.06
C THR A 69 -9.41 0.21 20.75
N ASP A 70 -10.75 0.34 20.79
CA ASP A 70 -11.62 -0.55 21.54
C ASP A 70 -12.33 -1.52 20.59
N VAL A 71 -12.14 -2.83 20.80
CA VAL A 71 -12.79 -3.93 20.05
C VAL A 71 -14.32 -3.88 20.09
N ASP A 72 -14.90 -3.16 21.05
CA ASP A 72 -16.35 -2.97 21.20
C ASP A 72 -16.86 -1.69 20.50
N GLN A 73 -15.97 -0.84 19.97
CA GLN A 73 -16.37 0.35 19.23
C GLN A 73 -16.92 0.01 17.84
N GLN A 74 -17.92 0.80 17.43
CA GLN A 74 -18.60 0.69 16.14
C GLN A 74 -18.15 1.79 15.17
N THR A 75 -17.05 2.46 15.50
CA THR A 75 -16.59 3.68 14.83
C THR A 75 -15.21 3.45 14.24
N SER A 76 -15.06 3.80 12.97
CA SER A 76 -13.78 3.85 12.26
C SER A 76 -13.26 5.27 12.24
N CYS A 77 -11.94 5.41 12.22
CA CYS A 77 -11.30 6.66 11.87
C CYS A 77 -11.60 7.04 10.43
N GLN A 78 -11.84 8.34 10.24
CA GLN A 78 -12.13 8.96 8.95
C GLN A 78 -11.21 10.15 8.69
N THR A 79 -10.48 10.57 9.72
CA THR A 79 -9.65 11.75 9.71
C THR A 79 -8.21 11.43 10.11
N PHE A 80 -7.29 12.22 9.60
CA PHE A 80 -5.92 12.34 10.07
C PHE A 80 -5.61 13.83 10.12
N ASN A 81 -5.81 14.43 11.30
CA ASN A 81 -5.86 15.87 11.51
C ASN A 81 -4.67 16.38 12.33
N GLU A 82 -4.64 17.70 12.60
CA GLU A 82 -3.58 18.36 13.37
C GLU A 82 -3.31 17.70 14.74
N PHE A 83 -4.36 17.26 15.44
CA PHE A 83 -4.23 16.61 16.75
C PHE A 83 -3.57 15.24 16.63
N ASP A 84 -3.85 14.52 15.54
CA ASP A 84 -3.22 13.22 15.26
C ASP A 84 -1.72 13.38 15.05
N ILE A 85 -1.30 14.36 14.24
CA ILE A 85 0.11 14.66 13.99
C ILE A 85 0.82 15.08 15.28
N LYS A 86 0.21 15.99 16.06
CA LYS A 86 0.79 16.42 17.34
C LYS A 86 0.96 15.26 18.32
N ASN A 87 0.00 14.33 18.36
CA ASN A 87 0.11 13.11 19.14
C ASN A 87 1.31 12.27 18.66
N LEU A 88 1.42 11.98 17.36
CA LEU A 88 2.55 11.24 16.80
C LEU A 88 3.91 11.88 17.09
N LYS A 89 4.03 13.20 16.93
CA LYS A 89 5.26 13.93 17.27
C LYS A 89 5.55 13.88 18.78
N GLY A 90 4.51 13.88 19.62
CA GLY A 90 4.62 13.69 21.06
C GLY A 90 5.20 12.32 21.46
N LEU A 91 4.97 11.28 20.64
CA LEU A 91 5.58 9.95 20.77
C LEU A 91 7.00 9.89 20.20
N GLY A 92 7.48 10.96 19.56
CA GLY A 92 8.78 11.04 18.91
C GLY A 92 8.80 10.54 17.46
N TYR A 93 7.64 10.30 16.85
CA TYR A 93 7.55 9.97 15.43
C TYR A 93 7.76 11.20 14.55
N ASN A 94 8.33 10.96 13.37
CA ASN A 94 8.64 11.98 12.38
C ASN A 94 8.13 11.60 10.98
N MET A 95 7.44 10.46 10.84
CA MET A 95 6.80 10.08 9.59
C MET A 95 5.46 9.37 9.79
N ILE A 96 4.72 9.24 8.69
CA ILE A 96 3.65 8.26 8.51
C ILE A 96 3.87 7.46 7.22
N ARG A 97 3.40 6.22 7.21
CA ARG A 97 3.19 5.42 5.99
C ARG A 97 1.71 5.56 5.61
N LEU A 98 1.44 6.33 4.55
CA LEU A 98 0.10 6.68 4.10
C LEU A 98 -0.32 5.76 2.95
N GLY A 99 -1.36 4.97 3.18
CA GLY A 99 -1.90 4.05 2.18
C GLY A 99 -2.63 4.77 1.04
N VAL A 100 -2.31 4.41 -0.19
CA VAL A 100 -2.99 4.79 -1.42
C VAL A 100 -3.38 3.50 -2.15
N VAL A 101 -4.67 3.15 -2.10
CA VAL A 101 -5.17 1.92 -2.75
C VAL A 101 -5.51 2.21 -4.22
N TRP A 102 -4.99 1.41 -5.15
CA TRP A 102 -5.17 1.64 -6.59
C TRP A 102 -6.65 1.66 -7.00
N ALA A 103 -7.48 0.82 -6.38
CA ALA A 103 -8.93 0.79 -6.61
C ALA A 103 -9.61 2.14 -6.40
N GLY A 104 -9.23 2.88 -5.35
CA GLY A 104 -9.73 4.23 -5.08
C GLY A 104 -9.03 5.32 -5.86
N ALA A 105 -7.74 5.12 -6.15
CA ALA A 105 -6.92 6.11 -6.80
C ALA A 105 -7.21 6.26 -8.30
N GLN A 106 -7.53 5.16 -9.00
CA GLN A 106 -7.81 5.14 -10.44
C GLN A 106 -9.01 4.19 -10.74
N PRO A 107 -10.24 4.57 -10.35
CA PRO A 107 -11.41 3.69 -10.44
C PRO A 107 -11.96 3.51 -11.86
N ASP A 108 -11.65 4.44 -12.78
CA ASP A 108 -12.36 4.56 -14.07
C ASP A 108 -11.73 3.79 -15.23
N GLY A 109 -10.60 3.11 -15.01
CA GLY A 109 -9.96 2.25 -16.01
C GLY A 109 -8.47 2.53 -16.23
N PRO A 110 -7.83 1.75 -17.12
CA PRO A 110 -6.40 1.90 -17.40
C PRO A 110 -6.10 3.24 -18.06
N PHE A 111 -4.96 3.83 -17.72
CA PHE A 111 -4.46 5.09 -18.28
C PHE A 111 -5.36 6.32 -18.05
N THR A 112 -6.41 6.20 -17.24
CA THR A 112 -7.24 7.34 -16.80
C THR A 112 -6.48 8.22 -15.81
N GLU A 113 -6.95 9.44 -15.59
CA GLU A 113 -6.41 10.32 -14.55
C GLU A 113 -6.72 9.76 -13.16
N LEU A 114 -5.98 10.22 -12.15
CA LEU A 114 -6.31 9.91 -10.76
C LEU A 114 -7.64 10.56 -10.37
N SER A 115 -8.38 9.89 -9.47
CA SER A 115 -9.61 10.40 -8.89
C SER A 115 -9.42 11.80 -8.32
N SER A 116 -10.36 12.72 -8.60
CA SER A 116 -10.32 14.07 -8.03
C SER A 116 -10.42 14.05 -6.51
N THR A 117 -11.21 13.12 -5.94
CA THR A 117 -11.35 12.96 -4.50
C THR A 117 -10.06 12.47 -3.86
N LEU A 118 -9.35 11.54 -4.52
CA LEU A 118 -8.03 11.12 -4.08
C LEU A 118 -7.07 12.32 -4.07
N LEU A 119 -6.99 13.05 -5.19
CA LEU A 119 -6.07 14.18 -5.32
C LEU A 119 -6.33 15.26 -4.27
N GLU A 120 -7.59 15.65 -4.05
CA GLU A 120 -7.98 16.64 -3.05
C GLU A 120 -7.55 16.23 -1.63
N ARG A 121 -7.84 14.99 -1.24
CA ARG A 121 -7.53 14.51 0.12
C ARG A 121 -6.03 14.23 0.32
N LEU A 122 -5.35 13.69 -0.70
CA LEU A 122 -3.91 13.48 -0.66
C LEU A 122 -3.17 14.82 -0.55
N ASP A 123 -3.58 15.83 -1.31
CA ASP A 123 -3.03 17.19 -1.24
C ASP A 123 -3.19 17.77 0.17
N ALA A 124 -4.39 17.65 0.76
CA ALA A 124 -4.67 18.14 2.10
C ALA A 124 -3.83 17.44 3.19
N VAL A 125 -3.69 16.11 3.13
CA VAL A 125 -2.85 15.36 4.09
C VAL A 125 -1.37 15.74 3.95
N LEU A 126 -0.88 15.91 2.73
CA LEU A 126 0.52 16.27 2.48
C LEU A 126 0.83 17.71 2.90
N ASP A 127 -0.09 18.66 2.69
CA ASP A 127 0.04 20.04 3.15
C ASP A 127 0.07 20.11 4.68
N LEU A 128 -0.83 19.37 5.34
CA LEU A 128 -0.83 19.27 6.79
C LEU A 128 0.47 18.61 7.30
N ALA A 129 0.95 17.56 6.65
CA ALA A 129 2.22 16.92 7.03
C ALA A 129 3.41 17.89 6.87
N GLU A 130 3.45 18.69 5.82
CA GLU A 130 4.48 19.72 5.61
C GLU A 130 4.43 20.83 6.67
N GLU A 131 3.23 21.34 7.00
CA GLU A 131 3.04 22.35 8.06
C GLU A 131 3.65 21.92 9.40
N TYR A 132 3.54 20.63 9.72
CA TYR A 132 3.98 20.06 10.96
C TYR A 132 5.34 19.36 10.90
N ASP A 133 6.08 19.43 9.78
CA ASP A 133 7.34 18.70 9.58
C ASP A 133 7.20 17.21 9.91
N LEU A 134 6.25 16.56 9.26
CA LEU A 134 5.99 15.13 9.27
C LEU A 134 6.25 14.58 7.86
N GLN A 135 7.08 13.54 7.76
CA GLN A 135 7.43 12.95 6.47
C GLN A 135 6.40 11.89 6.07
N VAL A 136 6.14 11.73 4.78
CA VAL A 136 5.12 10.80 4.28
C VAL A 136 5.74 9.83 3.29
N LEU A 137 5.68 8.53 3.63
CA LEU A 137 5.90 7.44 2.70
C LEU A 137 4.56 7.08 2.07
N ILE A 138 4.44 7.20 0.75
CA ILE A 138 3.25 6.75 0.02
C ILE A 138 3.34 5.24 -0.14
N ASP A 139 2.37 4.51 0.38
CA ASP A 139 2.28 3.06 0.28
C ASP A 139 1.18 2.66 -0.70
N LEU A 140 1.56 2.00 -1.80
CA LEU A 140 0.59 1.47 -2.75
C LEU A 140 -0.05 0.20 -2.17
N HIS A 141 -1.05 0.42 -1.33
CA HIS A 141 -1.58 -0.60 -0.44
C HIS A 141 -2.49 -1.59 -1.15
N GLN A 142 -2.42 -2.85 -0.72
CA GLN A 142 -3.31 -3.93 -1.09
C GLN A 142 -3.32 -4.98 0.03
N ASP A 143 -4.44 -5.67 0.17
CA ASP A 143 -4.56 -6.91 0.94
C ASP A 143 -5.31 -7.92 0.08
N ALA A 144 -4.73 -9.10 -0.09
CA ALA A 144 -5.30 -10.13 -0.94
C ALA A 144 -5.63 -9.62 -2.37
N VAL A 145 -4.71 -8.91 -2.99
CA VAL A 145 -4.71 -8.43 -4.40
C VAL A 145 -5.75 -7.36 -4.73
N GLY A 146 -7.03 -7.57 -4.45
CA GLY A 146 -8.09 -6.64 -4.85
C GLY A 146 -9.50 -7.18 -4.69
N THR A 147 -10.50 -6.34 -5.01
CA THR A 147 -11.88 -6.62 -4.61
C THR A 147 -12.45 -7.90 -5.22
N ALA A 148 -12.05 -8.28 -6.44
CA ALA A 148 -12.49 -9.50 -7.12
C ALA A 148 -12.13 -10.82 -6.40
N VAL A 149 -11.16 -10.79 -5.49
CA VAL A 149 -10.74 -11.93 -4.67
C VAL A 149 -11.01 -11.69 -3.18
N CYS A 150 -12.01 -10.86 -2.90
CA CYS A 150 -12.42 -10.41 -1.56
C CYS A 150 -11.43 -9.50 -0.84
N GLY A 151 -10.33 -9.12 -1.49
CA GLY A 151 -9.30 -8.21 -1.01
C GLY A 151 -9.62 -6.71 -1.19
N GLU A 152 -8.59 -5.89 -1.02
CA GLU A 152 -8.47 -4.52 -1.55
C GLU A 152 -7.11 -4.33 -2.21
N GLY A 153 -6.96 -3.36 -3.11
CA GLY A 153 -5.73 -3.22 -3.90
C GLY A 153 -6.02 -2.82 -5.33
N VAL A 154 -5.86 -3.75 -6.26
CA VAL A 154 -6.14 -3.52 -7.67
C VAL A 154 -7.63 -3.23 -7.90
N PRO A 155 -7.98 -2.28 -8.79
CA PRO A 155 -9.37 -2.02 -9.14
C PRO A 155 -10.05 -3.21 -9.82
N MET A 156 -11.38 -3.26 -9.72
CA MET A 156 -12.18 -4.31 -10.36
C MET A 156 -11.98 -4.34 -11.88
N TRP A 157 -11.84 -3.19 -12.56
CA TRP A 157 -11.55 -3.16 -14.00
C TRP A 157 -10.23 -3.86 -14.34
N PHE A 158 -9.23 -3.83 -13.46
CA PHE A 158 -7.96 -4.53 -13.68
C PHE A 158 -8.15 -6.04 -13.55
N SER A 159 -8.92 -6.46 -12.55
CA SER A 159 -9.32 -7.86 -12.39
C SER A 159 -10.12 -8.37 -13.59
N GLN A 160 -10.96 -7.54 -14.21
CA GLN A 160 -11.70 -7.88 -15.44
C GLN A 160 -10.77 -8.09 -16.64
N LEU A 161 -9.62 -7.41 -16.69
CA LEU A 161 -8.58 -7.66 -17.71
C LEU A 161 -7.79 -8.95 -17.41
N ALA A 162 -7.49 -9.18 -16.14
CA ALA A 162 -6.61 -10.28 -15.71
C ALA A 162 -7.32 -11.64 -15.70
N ILE A 163 -8.52 -11.70 -15.11
CA ILE A 163 -9.27 -12.92 -14.83
C ILE A 163 -10.75 -12.79 -15.25
N PRO A 164 -11.06 -12.39 -16.50
CA PRO A 164 -12.43 -12.04 -16.96
C PRO A 164 -13.46 -13.15 -16.73
N ASN A 165 -13.02 -14.41 -16.73
CA ASN A 165 -13.90 -15.57 -16.58
C ASN A 165 -13.92 -16.14 -15.16
N GLN A 166 -13.30 -15.50 -14.17
CA GLN A 166 -13.21 -16.01 -12.78
C GLN A 166 -13.95 -15.12 -11.77
N ILE A 167 -14.30 -13.90 -12.12
CA ILE A 167 -15.00 -12.96 -11.23
C ILE A 167 -16.37 -13.54 -10.85
N GLY A 168 -16.66 -13.53 -9.55
CA GLY A 168 -17.90 -14.10 -9.00
C GLY A 168 -17.96 -15.63 -8.98
N LYS A 169 -16.82 -16.32 -9.17
CA LYS A 169 -16.74 -17.78 -8.98
C LYS A 169 -16.15 -18.11 -7.61
N PRO A 170 -16.48 -19.30 -7.07
CA PRO A 170 -15.81 -19.79 -5.87
C PRO A 170 -14.29 -19.75 -6.00
N LEU A 171 -13.63 -19.13 -5.02
CA LEU A 171 -12.17 -19.03 -4.99
C LEU A 171 -11.53 -20.39 -4.72
N TRP A 172 -10.41 -20.67 -5.38
CA TRP A 172 -9.72 -21.95 -5.27
C TRP A 172 -8.22 -21.75 -5.02
N PRO A 173 -7.55 -22.58 -4.19
CA PRO A 173 -8.13 -23.54 -3.28
C PRO A 173 -8.60 -22.83 -2.00
N LEU A 174 -9.91 -22.63 -1.82
CA LEU A 174 -10.48 -22.33 -0.50
C LEU A 174 -11.39 -23.48 -0.07
N PRO A 175 -11.30 -23.93 1.20
CA PRO A 175 -12.30 -24.82 1.76
C PRO A 175 -13.64 -24.06 1.91
N LYS A 176 -14.72 -24.81 2.08
CA LYS A 176 -15.97 -24.22 2.60
C LYS A 176 -15.74 -23.72 4.03
N LEU A 177 -16.50 -22.72 4.44
CA LEU A 177 -16.48 -22.22 5.81
C LEU A 177 -17.07 -23.26 6.78
N ASP A 178 -16.80 -23.08 8.08
CA ASP A 178 -17.23 -23.99 9.14
C ASP A 178 -18.75 -24.15 9.22
N ASP A 179 -19.51 -23.10 8.86
CA ASP A 179 -20.97 -23.12 8.76
C ASP A 179 -21.50 -23.86 7.50
N GLY A 180 -20.60 -24.32 6.63
CA GLY A 180 -20.90 -25.03 5.39
C GLY A 180 -21.13 -24.14 4.17
N THR A 181 -21.09 -22.81 4.31
CA THR A 181 -21.32 -21.84 3.23
C THR A 181 -20.04 -21.51 2.46
N CYS A 182 -20.19 -20.81 1.33
CA CYS A 182 -19.09 -20.23 0.54
C CYS A 182 -18.06 -21.23 0.02
N GLY A 183 -18.44 -22.50 -0.04
CA GLY A 183 -17.63 -23.55 -0.65
C GLY A 183 -17.71 -23.56 -2.17
N ARG A 184 -17.01 -24.52 -2.77
CA ARG A 184 -16.89 -24.70 -4.23
C ARG A 184 -18.22 -24.88 -4.98
N ASN A 185 -19.29 -25.29 -4.30
CA ASN A 185 -20.60 -25.51 -4.90
C ASN A 185 -21.55 -24.32 -4.71
N ASP A 186 -21.15 -23.29 -3.96
CA ASP A 186 -21.99 -22.12 -3.64
C ASP A 186 -21.95 -21.07 -4.75
N THR A 187 -22.16 -21.50 -6.00
CA THR A 187 -21.94 -20.65 -7.18
C THR A 187 -22.88 -19.46 -7.25
N GLU A 188 -24.07 -19.55 -6.66
CA GLU A 188 -25.07 -18.48 -6.68
C GLU A 188 -24.66 -17.32 -5.77
N THR A 189 -24.24 -17.60 -4.53
CA THR A 189 -23.78 -16.57 -3.59
C THR A 189 -22.51 -15.92 -4.08
N TRP A 190 -21.57 -16.69 -4.64
CA TRP A 190 -20.35 -16.12 -5.25
C TRP A 190 -20.66 -15.22 -6.45
N ALA A 191 -21.71 -15.49 -7.23
CA ALA A 191 -22.06 -14.68 -8.40
C ALA A 191 -22.71 -13.34 -8.05
N GLU A 192 -23.20 -13.17 -6.83
CA GLU A 192 -23.85 -11.93 -6.39
C GLU A 192 -22.87 -10.76 -6.38
N TYR A 193 -23.25 -9.64 -7.00
CA TYR A 193 -22.40 -8.46 -7.19
C TYR A 193 -21.13 -8.67 -8.05
N ALA A 194 -21.02 -9.80 -8.77
CA ALA A 194 -19.84 -10.07 -9.60
C ALA A 194 -19.51 -8.90 -10.54
N GLY A 195 -18.30 -8.36 -10.42
CA GLY A 195 -17.83 -7.23 -11.22
C GLY A 195 -18.14 -5.84 -10.65
N ASP A 196 -18.78 -5.75 -9.48
CA ASP A 196 -18.96 -4.49 -8.74
C ASP A 196 -17.63 -4.03 -8.12
N ASN A 197 -17.35 -2.73 -8.12
CA ASN A 197 -16.13 -2.17 -7.52
C ASN A 197 -16.02 -2.50 -6.02
N ASP A 198 -17.16 -2.62 -5.33
CA ASP A 198 -17.27 -2.90 -3.91
C ASP A 198 -17.60 -4.38 -3.63
N TYR A 199 -17.28 -5.28 -4.56
CA TYR A 199 -17.61 -6.71 -4.43
C TYR A 199 -17.14 -7.33 -3.11
N ASN A 200 -15.96 -6.96 -2.60
CA ASN A 200 -15.40 -7.44 -1.34
C ASN A 200 -16.26 -7.13 -0.09
N ILE A 201 -17.03 -6.03 -0.12
CA ILE A 201 -17.88 -5.60 1.00
C ILE A 201 -19.38 -5.84 0.74
N LYS A 202 -19.79 -6.01 -0.52
CA LYS A 202 -21.18 -6.34 -0.89
C LYS A 202 -21.46 -7.83 -0.91
N ASN A 203 -20.50 -8.64 -1.39
CA ASN A 203 -20.69 -10.08 -1.51
C ASN A 203 -20.66 -10.76 -0.13
N LEU A 204 -21.66 -11.58 0.17
CA LEU A 204 -21.80 -12.28 1.45
C LEU A 204 -20.60 -13.20 1.76
N CYS A 205 -20.08 -13.91 0.74
CA CYS A 205 -18.94 -14.80 0.94
C CYS A 205 -17.65 -14.05 1.19
N CYS A 206 -17.44 -12.93 0.51
CA CYS A 206 -16.29 -12.07 0.82
C CYS A 206 -16.36 -11.51 2.24
N ARG A 207 -17.51 -10.98 2.66
CA ARG A 207 -17.70 -10.50 4.04
C ARG A 207 -17.32 -11.57 5.07
N LYS A 208 -17.78 -12.81 4.88
CA LYS A 208 -17.46 -13.98 5.73
C LYS A 208 -15.98 -14.38 5.74
N LEU A 209 -15.24 -14.09 4.68
CA LEU A 209 -13.80 -14.42 4.56
C LEU A 209 -12.91 -13.32 5.13
N ASN A 210 -13.37 -12.06 5.14
CA ASN A 210 -12.68 -10.93 5.75
C ASN A 210 -12.51 -11.16 7.26
N GLY A 211 -11.31 -10.94 7.79
CA GLY A 211 -10.94 -11.35 9.15
C GLY A 211 -10.15 -12.66 9.15
N GLU A 212 -10.45 -13.61 10.03
CA GLU A 212 -9.55 -14.73 10.36
C GLU A 212 -9.03 -15.60 9.19
N ASN A 213 -9.72 -15.60 8.04
CA ASN A 213 -9.36 -16.39 6.87
C ASN A 213 -8.68 -15.60 5.74
N TRP A 214 -8.48 -14.28 5.89
CA TRP A 214 -8.03 -13.41 4.80
C TRP A 214 -6.71 -13.84 4.17
N GLY A 215 -5.75 -14.32 4.97
CA GLY A 215 -4.43 -14.71 4.49
C GLY A 215 -4.49 -15.84 3.44
N GLN A 216 -5.52 -16.69 3.47
CA GLN A 216 -5.69 -17.77 2.49
C GLN A 216 -6.04 -17.24 1.10
N LEU A 217 -6.67 -16.06 1.00
CA LEU A 217 -7.10 -15.43 -0.25
C LEU A 217 -5.91 -15.16 -1.18
N THR A 218 -4.77 -14.76 -0.62
CA THR A 218 -3.52 -14.46 -1.35
C THR A 218 -3.04 -15.64 -2.20
N SER A 219 -3.27 -16.87 -1.71
CA SER A 219 -2.78 -18.11 -2.34
C SER A 219 -3.74 -18.68 -3.41
N THR A 220 -4.90 -18.05 -3.61
CA THR A 220 -5.89 -18.54 -4.57
C THR A 220 -5.39 -18.39 -6.01
N SER A 221 -5.83 -19.29 -6.91
CA SER A 221 -5.54 -19.23 -8.34
C SER A 221 -5.93 -17.88 -8.93
N GLN A 222 -7.05 -17.31 -8.51
CA GLN A 222 -7.51 -15.99 -8.97
C GLN A 222 -6.55 -14.87 -8.55
N ALA A 223 -6.06 -14.91 -7.30
CA ALA A 223 -5.06 -13.96 -6.82
C ALA A 223 -3.74 -14.10 -7.59
N GLN A 224 -3.23 -15.33 -7.71
CA GLN A 224 -1.97 -15.60 -8.43
C GLN A 224 -2.05 -15.27 -9.93
N GLU A 225 -3.17 -15.58 -10.59
CA GLU A 225 -3.41 -15.22 -12.00
C GLU A 225 -3.46 -13.70 -12.19
N THR A 226 -4.07 -12.97 -11.25
CA THR A 226 -4.12 -11.51 -11.27
C THR A 226 -2.74 -10.88 -11.11
N MET A 227 -1.94 -11.37 -10.16
CA MET A 227 -0.56 -10.90 -9.97
C MET A 227 0.34 -11.26 -11.15
N LEU A 228 0.22 -12.46 -11.71
CA LEU A 228 0.96 -12.86 -12.91
C LEU A 228 0.59 -11.97 -14.10
N TYR A 229 -0.69 -11.61 -14.26
CA TYR A 229 -1.11 -10.66 -15.28
C TYR A 229 -0.45 -9.29 -15.06
N LEU A 230 -0.48 -8.77 -13.83
CA LEU A 230 0.17 -7.50 -13.46
C LEU A 230 1.65 -7.51 -13.82
N PHE A 231 2.37 -8.57 -13.48
CA PHE A 231 3.80 -8.63 -13.77
C PHE A 231 4.16 -8.92 -15.23
N THR A 232 3.16 -9.20 -16.08
CA THR A 232 3.38 -9.50 -17.50
C THR A 232 2.69 -8.46 -18.38
N LYS A 233 1.41 -8.66 -18.67
CA LYS A 233 0.62 -7.85 -19.62
C LYS A 233 0.14 -6.52 -19.00
N GLY A 234 -0.07 -6.50 -17.70
CA GLY A 234 -0.54 -5.32 -16.95
C GLY A 234 0.59 -4.39 -16.48
N ARG A 235 1.86 -4.71 -16.77
CA ARG A 235 3.02 -4.00 -16.20
C ARG A 235 3.00 -2.51 -16.51
N ASP A 236 2.75 -2.17 -17.77
CA ASP A 236 2.77 -0.77 -18.21
C ASP A 236 1.59 0.03 -17.63
N VAL A 237 0.47 -0.65 -17.37
CA VAL A 237 -0.70 -0.05 -16.73
C VAL A 237 -0.40 0.29 -15.27
N PHE A 238 0.25 -0.64 -14.55
CA PHE A 238 0.69 -0.40 -13.18
C PHE A 238 1.77 0.69 -13.11
N ALA A 239 2.77 0.64 -14.00
CA ALA A 239 3.82 1.66 -14.03
C ALA A 239 3.27 3.06 -14.35
N ASP A 240 2.28 3.17 -15.25
CA ASP A 240 1.57 4.44 -15.52
C ASP A 240 0.87 4.98 -14.27
N PHE A 241 0.16 4.11 -13.53
CA PHE A 241 -0.46 4.47 -12.25
C PHE A 241 0.59 5.01 -11.26
N VAL A 242 1.70 4.30 -11.06
CA VAL A 242 2.80 4.74 -10.17
C VAL A 242 3.38 6.09 -10.63
N GLY A 243 3.56 6.27 -11.94
CA GLY A 243 4.01 7.54 -12.52
C GLY A 243 3.06 8.70 -12.20
N LYS A 244 1.74 8.47 -12.28
CA LYS A 244 0.73 9.48 -11.91
C LYS A 244 0.74 9.82 -10.43
N ILE A 245 0.99 8.84 -9.55
CA ILE A 245 1.20 9.11 -8.11
C ILE A 245 2.44 10.00 -7.93
N ALA A 246 3.56 9.67 -8.58
CA ALA A 246 4.78 10.49 -8.52
C ALA A 246 4.55 11.91 -9.06
N GLN A 247 3.76 12.06 -10.13
CA GLN A 247 3.35 13.35 -10.66
C GLN A 247 2.51 14.15 -9.65
N ALA A 248 1.52 13.51 -9.01
CA ALA A 248 0.61 14.15 -8.07
C ALA A 248 1.32 14.68 -6.82
N VAL A 249 2.38 14.00 -6.38
CA VAL A 249 3.15 14.41 -5.19
C VAL A 249 4.44 15.15 -5.54
N ASN A 250 4.68 15.51 -6.80
CA ASN A 250 5.98 16.03 -7.25
C ASN A 250 6.41 17.33 -6.57
N ASP A 251 5.44 18.19 -6.23
CA ASP A 251 5.65 19.49 -5.61
C ASP A 251 5.51 19.46 -4.07
N LYS A 252 5.45 18.27 -3.45
CA LYS A 252 5.18 18.07 -2.01
C LYS A 252 6.41 17.58 -1.24
N PRO A 253 7.28 18.44 -0.67
CA PRO A 253 8.54 18.05 -0.04
C PRO A 253 8.44 16.96 1.03
N ALA A 254 7.31 16.89 1.75
CA ALA A 254 7.05 15.88 2.78
C ALA A 254 6.88 14.45 2.21
N ALA A 255 6.40 14.30 0.98
CA ALA A 255 6.28 13.00 0.31
C ALA A 255 7.66 12.53 -0.16
N PHE A 256 8.37 11.77 0.67
CA PHE A 256 9.78 11.43 0.42
C PHE A 256 9.98 10.14 -0.39
N GLY A 257 8.96 9.28 -0.47
CA GLY A 257 9.06 7.99 -1.15
C GLY A 257 7.73 7.40 -1.57
N ILE A 258 7.79 6.44 -2.48
CA ILE A 258 6.69 5.56 -2.90
C ILE A 258 7.13 4.11 -2.69
N GLU A 259 6.49 3.39 -1.77
CA GLU A 259 6.59 1.94 -1.66
C GLU A 259 5.68 1.31 -2.72
N LEU A 260 6.27 0.51 -3.60
CA LEU A 260 5.59 0.12 -4.83
C LEU A 260 4.43 -0.85 -4.60
N MET A 261 4.42 -1.64 -3.52
CA MET A 261 3.30 -2.51 -3.20
C MET A 261 3.43 -3.06 -1.79
N ASN A 262 2.36 -2.92 -1.02
CA ASN A 262 2.20 -3.64 0.24
C ASN A 262 2.20 -5.16 -0.02
N GLU A 263 2.97 -5.94 0.75
CA GLU A 263 2.89 -7.42 0.79
C GLU A 263 2.69 -8.15 -0.56
N PRO A 264 3.58 -8.00 -1.56
CA PRO A 264 3.38 -8.60 -2.89
C PRO A 264 3.12 -10.11 -2.77
N PRO A 265 1.91 -10.61 -3.09
CA PRO A 265 1.50 -11.96 -2.71
C PRO A 265 1.93 -13.00 -3.74
N ALA A 266 3.11 -12.82 -4.36
CA ALA A 266 3.46 -13.52 -5.58
C ALA A 266 4.79 -14.28 -5.50
N ILE A 267 4.83 -15.40 -6.22
CA ILE A 267 5.99 -16.29 -6.30
C ILE A 267 6.90 -16.01 -7.51
N GLU A 268 6.47 -15.13 -8.42
CA GLU A 268 7.14 -14.83 -9.70
C GLU A 268 8.17 -13.69 -9.55
N ARG A 269 9.20 -13.92 -8.74
CA ARG A 269 10.16 -12.90 -8.28
C ARG A 269 10.80 -12.12 -9.44
N ASN A 270 11.30 -12.81 -10.47
CA ASN A 270 11.90 -12.15 -11.63
C ASN A 270 10.92 -11.18 -12.35
N LEU A 271 9.67 -11.60 -12.55
CA LEU A 271 8.67 -10.78 -13.24
C LEU A 271 8.22 -9.59 -12.38
N MET A 272 8.16 -9.80 -11.07
CA MET A 272 7.89 -8.76 -10.09
C MET A 272 8.97 -7.67 -10.12
N TYR A 273 10.26 -8.01 -10.05
CA TYR A 273 11.32 -6.98 -10.08
C TYR A 273 11.41 -6.22 -11.40
N LYS A 274 11.08 -6.84 -12.54
CA LYS A 274 10.93 -6.08 -13.80
C LYS A 274 9.80 -5.06 -13.73
N THR A 275 8.74 -5.39 -13.00
CA THR A 275 7.62 -4.48 -12.77
C THR A 275 8.05 -3.34 -11.87
N TRP A 276 8.82 -3.62 -10.82
CA TRP A 276 9.45 -2.58 -10.00
C TRP A 276 10.36 -1.66 -10.81
N GLN A 277 11.18 -2.21 -11.69
CA GLN A 277 12.03 -1.41 -12.58
C GLN A 277 11.21 -0.52 -13.52
N SER A 278 10.12 -1.05 -14.12
CA SER A 278 9.21 -0.24 -14.95
C SER A 278 8.53 0.88 -14.15
N ALA A 279 8.07 0.58 -12.94
CA ALA A 279 7.44 1.56 -12.05
C ALA A 279 8.42 2.65 -11.61
N ALA A 280 9.64 2.28 -11.17
CA ALA A 280 10.70 3.22 -10.83
C ALA A 280 11.05 4.12 -12.03
N LYS A 281 11.13 3.56 -13.24
CA LYS A 281 11.33 4.36 -14.46
C LYS A 281 10.20 5.36 -14.69
N ALA A 282 8.95 4.98 -14.45
CA ALA A 282 7.80 5.88 -14.57
C ALA A 282 7.85 7.00 -13.52
N VAL A 283 8.27 6.69 -12.28
CA VAL A 283 8.54 7.70 -11.25
C VAL A 283 9.58 8.72 -11.73
N ARG A 284 10.69 8.24 -12.32
CA ARG A 284 11.79 9.08 -12.81
C ARG A 284 11.41 10.02 -13.97
N VAL A 285 10.27 9.81 -14.63
CA VAL A 285 9.73 10.78 -15.60
C VAL A 285 9.33 12.09 -14.93
N PHE A 286 8.85 12.03 -13.67
CA PHE A 286 8.31 13.18 -12.95
C PHE A 286 9.21 13.67 -11.83
N SER A 287 9.90 12.76 -11.12
CA SER A 287 10.78 13.10 -10.00
C SER A 287 12.11 12.35 -10.07
N SER A 288 13.20 13.10 -10.02
CA SER A 288 14.56 12.55 -10.04
C SER A 288 15.05 12.05 -8.70
N ASP A 289 14.36 12.35 -7.60
CA ASP A 289 14.87 12.20 -6.23
C ASP A 289 13.91 11.52 -5.25
N ILE A 290 12.63 11.33 -5.60
CA ILE A 290 11.70 10.57 -4.76
C ILE A 290 12.18 9.12 -4.60
N ALA A 291 12.20 8.63 -3.38
CA ALA A 291 12.63 7.28 -3.10
C ALA A 291 11.61 6.25 -3.62
N VAL A 292 12.08 5.09 -4.08
CA VAL A 292 11.22 4.01 -4.58
C VAL A 292 11.48 2.74 -3.78
N GLY A 293 10.44 2.26 -3.10
CA GLY A 293 10.49 1.10 -2.22
C GLY A 293 10.26 -0.18 -3.01
N VAL A 294 11.25 -1.07 -2.97
CA VAL A 294 11.15 -2.41 -3.53
C VAL A 294 11.06 -3.44 -2.41
N ALA A 295 10.32 -4.51 -2.63
CA ALA A 295 10.16 -5.61 -1.69
C ALA A 295 10.21 -6.96 -2.42
N ASP A 296 10.58 -7.99 -1.66
CA ASP A 296 10.46 -9.40 -2.08
C ASP A 296 9.09 -9.95 -1.68
N THR A 297 9.02 -10.50 -0.47
CA THR A 297 7.80 -10.98 0.18
C THR A 297 7.60 -10.08 1.38
N ALA A 298 6.94 -8.92 1.22
CA ALA A 298 7.01 -7.88 2.23
C ALA A 298 6.55 -8.36 3.63
N ASN A 299 5.82 -9.46 3.76
CA ASN A 299 5.50 -10.16 5.03
C ASN A 299 6.73 -10.65 5.84
N GLY A 300 7.95 -10.55 5.29
CA GLY A 300 9.20 -10.86 5.99
C GLY A 300 10.47 -10.69 5.15
N ALA A 301 11.53 -10.15 5.74
CA ALA A 301 12.85 -10.07 5.10
C ALA A 301 13.59 -11.42 5.14
N LEU A 302 13.71 -12.09 3.98
CA LEU A 302 14.35 -13.40 3.84
C LEU A 302 15.79 -13.26 3.30
N PRO A 303 16.71 -14.18 3.65
CA PRO A 303 18.11 -14.12 3.20
C PRO A 303 18.27 -14.68 1.78
N ILE A 304 17.51 -14.16 0.81
CA ILE A 304 17.44 -14.69 -0.56
C ILE A 304 18.33 -13.96 -1.56
N GLY A 305 18.75 -12.72 -1.27
CA GLY A 305 19.71 -11.98 -2.11
C GLY A 305 19.25 -11.86 -3.56
N ASP A 306 20.09 -12.30 -4.50
CA ASP A 306 19.81 -12.19 -5.94
C ASP A 306 19.15 -13.45 -6.51
N LEU A 307 18.71 -14.39 -5.67
CA LEU A 307 18.12 -15.65 -6.12
C LEU A 307 16.94 -15.41 -7.07
N ASP A 308 16.97 -15.98 -8.28
CA ASP A 308 15.95 -15.77 -9.33
C ASP A 308 15.89 -14.35 -9.95
N LEU A 309 16.85 -13.46 -9.64
CA LEU A 309 17.00 -12.19 -10.36
C LEU A 309 17.93 -12.37 -11.56
N ARG A 310 17.63 -11.63 -12.63
CA ARG A 310 18.51 -11.53 -13.79
C ARG A 310 19.60 -10.50 -13.56
N GLU A 311 20.72 -10.64 -14.27
CA GLU A 311 21.87 -9.75 -14.15
C GLU A 311 21.48 -8.28 -14.32
N GLU A 312 20.68 -7.94 -15.34
CA GLU A 312 20.24 -6.55 -15.56
C GLU A 312 19.32 -6.00 -14.45
N THR A 313 18.68 -6.89 -13.68
CA THR A 313 17.87 -6.50 -12.52
C THR A 313 18.77 -6.21 -11.34
N VAL A 314 19.80 -7.03 -11.12
CA VAL A 314 20.80 -6.80 -10.07
C VAL A 314 21.57 -5.51 -10.34
N GLU A 315 22.01 -5.28 -11.59
CA GLU A 315 22.67 -4.02 -11.99
C GLU A 315 21.79 -2.79 -11.71
N TRP A 316 20.48 -2.90 -11.94
CA TRP A 316 19.56 -1.81 -11.62
C TRP A 316 19.44 -1.57 -10.11
N LEU A 317 19.37 -2.65 -9.32
CA LEU A 317 19.29 -2.57 -7.87
C LEU A 317 20.57 -1.99 -7.23
N THR A 318 21.75 -2.26 -7.80
CA THR A 318 23.03 -1.82 -7.22
C THR A 318 23.48 -0.45 -7.72
N ASP A 319 23.35 -0.19 -9.02
CA ASP A 319 24.00 0.95 -9.67
C ASP A 319 23.06 1.77 -10.57
N GLY A 320 21.91 1.23 -10.94
CA GLY A 320 21.02 1.85 -11.93
C GLY A 320 20.13 2.96 -11.39
N ASP A 321 19.59 2.82 -10.17
CA ASP A 321 18.81 3.87 -9.50
C ASP A 321 19.27 4.01 -8.04
N GLN A 322 19.86 5.16 -7.72
CA GLN A 322 20.45 5.43 -6.40
C GLN A 322 19.41 5.83 -5.33
N TYR A 323 18.14 5.93 -5.72
CA TYR A 323 17.03 6.32 -4.84
C TYR A 323 16.07 5.15 -4.58
N LEU A 324 16.57 3.91 -4.66
CA LEU A 324 15.83 2.74 -4.20
C LEU A 324 15.99 2.57 -2.69
N PHE A 325 15.00 1.95 -2.05
CA PHE A 325 15.12 1.43 -0.69
C PHE A 325 14.44 0.07 -0.58
N TYR A 326 14.90 -0.78 0.35
CA TYR A 326 14.28 -2.06 0.62
C TYR A 326 13.20 -1.93 1.70
N ALA A 327 11.96 -2.16 1.32
CA ALA A 327 10.80 -2.18 2.22
C ALA A 327 10.54 -3.63 2.69
N PHE A 328 10.30 -3.81 3.99
CA PHE A 328 9.98 -5.12 4.55
C PHE A 328 9.12 -4.98 5.82
N HIS A 329 8.38 -6.03 6.13
CA HIS A 329 7.57 -6.15 7.34
C HIS A 329 8.17 -7.22 8.27
N TRP A 330 7.62 -7.28 9.47
CA TRP A 330 7.83 -8.43 10.34
C TRP A 330 6.60 -8.77 11.19
N TYR A 331 6.07 -9.97 10.97
CA TYR A 331 4.97 -10.56 11.73
C TYR A 331 5.29 -11.99 12.24
N GLY A 332 6.58 -12.31 12.41
CA GLY A 332 7.04 -13.61 12.93
C GLY A 332 7.86 -14.46 11.95
N THR A 333 8.06 -13.99 10.73
CA THR A 333 8.97 -14.61 9.75
C THR A 333 9.96 -13.58 9.21
N PRO A 334 11.29 -13.82 9.26
CA PRO A 334 12.00 -14.87 10.00
C PRO A 334 11.65 -14.95 11.50
N LYS A 335 12.08 -16.01 12.19
CA LYS A 335 11.57 -16.36 13.53
C LYS A 335 11.69 -15.24 14.58
N THR A 336 12.72 -14.40 14.49
CA THR A 336 12.94 -13.29 15.42
C THR A 336 13.03 -11.97 14.67
N PRO A 337 12.71 -10.84 15.34
CA PRO A 337 12.89 -9.52 14.74
C PRO A 337 14.34 -9.26 14.33
N ASP A 338 15.30 -9.60 15.20
CA ASP A 338 16.73 -9.41 14.91
C ASP A 338 17.15 -10.11 13.60
N GLN A 339 16.67 -11.34 13.38
CA GLN A 339 16.97 -12.07 12.16
C GLN A 339 16.38 -11.40 10.91
N ALA A 340 15.17 -10.86 11.02
CA ALA A 340 14.54 -10.14 9.92
C ALA A 340 15.32 -8.86 9.58
N ILE A 341 15.72 -8.11 10.60
CA ILE A 341 16.48 -6.87 10.45
C ILE A 341 17.87 -7.15 9.90
N ASP A 342 18.57 -8.17 10.39
CA ASP A 342 19.89 -8.57 9.86
C ASP A 342 19.80 -8.98 8.39
N ASN A 343 18.76 -9.72 7.99
CA ASN A 343 18.55 -10.07 6.59
C ASN A 343 18.30 -8.82 5.74
N ALA A 344 17.43 -7.91 6.19
CA ALA A 344 17.14 -6.67 5.48
C ALA A 344 18.38 -5.80 5.34
N VAL A 345 19.11 -5.57 6.44
CA VAL A 345 20.37 -4.80 6.43
C VAL A 345 21.38 -5.43 5.47
N SER A 346 21.54 -6.75 5.50
CA SER A 346 22.44 -7.44 4.56
C SER A 346 22.03 -7.26 3.09
N LEU A 347 20.73 -7.22 2.78
CA LEU A 347 20.24 -6.90 1.44
C LEU A 347 20.49 -5.45 1.07
N GLY A 348 20.20 -4.51 1.98
CA GLY A 348 20.46 -3.08 1.77
C GLY A 348 21.94 -2.78 1.54
N GLU A 349 22.83 -3.38 2.32
CA GLU A 349 24.28 -3.29 2.11
C GLU A 349 24.71 -3.87 0.77
N LYS A 350 24.15 -5.02 0.38
CA LYS A 350 24.47 -5.67 -0.88
C LYS A 350 24.05 -4.83 -2.09
N TRP A 351 22.88 -4.20 -2.03
CA TRP A 351 22.34 -3.38 -3.12
C TRP A 351 22.64 -1.89 -2.97
N GLY A 352 23.37 -1.46 -1.95
CA GLY A 352 23.76 -0.06 -1.76
C GLY A 352 22.59 0.88 -1.44
N MET A 353 21.53 0.37 -0.80
CA MET A 353 20.30 1.12 -0.51
C MET A 353 19.92 1.05 0.97
N PRO A 354 19.22 2.08 1.51
CA PRO A 354 18.68 1.99 2.86
C PRO A 354 17.58 0.94 2.93
N VAL A 355 17.34 0.43 4.14
CA VAL A 355 16.20 -0.44 4.44
C VAL A 355 15.22 0.26 5.37
N HIS A 356 13.95 -0.10 5.29
CA HIS A 356 12.91 0.47 6.12
C HIS A 356 11.90 -0.62 6.53
N LEU A 357 11.65 -0.75 7.83
CA LEU A 357 10.64 -1.67 8.36
C LEU A 357 9.28 -0.99 8.22
N THR A 358 8.60 -1.22 7.09
CA THR A 358 7.37 -0.50 6.73
C THR A 358 6.15 -0.98 7.51
N GLU A 359 6.22 -2.16 8.13
CA GLU A 359 5.11 -2.67 8.93
C GLU A 359 5.54 -3.68 10.01
N PHE A 360 5.01 -3.52 11.22
CA PHE A 360 5.18 -4.45 12.34
C PHE A 360 4.15 -4.15 13.44
N GLY A 361 3.90 -5.10 14.35
CA GLY A 361 3.01 -4.88 15.50
C GLY A 361 1.64 -5.54 15.31
N GLY A 362 0.56 -4.79 15.51
CA GLY A 362 -0.83 -5.17 15.22
C GLY A 362 -1.44 -6.27 16.09
N TYR A 363 -0.84 -7.45 16.11
CA TYR A 363 -1.40 -8.65 16.75
C TYR A 363 -0.37 -9.26 17.71
N GLY A 364 -0.50 -8.95 19.01
CA GLY A 364 0.36 -9.52 20.04
C GLY A 364 0.98 -8.53 21.02
N GLY A 365 0.23 -7.50 21.44
CA GLY A 365 0.58 -6.60 22.54
C GLY A 365 1.97 -5.94 22.46
N ASP A 366 2.32 -5.23 23.53
CA ASP A 366 3.56 -4.44 23.61
C ASP A 366 4.84 -5.31 23.55
N SER A 367 4.76 -6.61 23.83
CA SER A 367 5.95 -7.46 23.97
C SER A 367 6.65 -7.76 22.64
N TYR A 368 5.89 -7.95 21.55
CA TYR A 368 6.48 -8.20 20.23
C TYR A 368 6.73 -6.92 19.46
N GLY A 369 5.79 -5.96 19.48
CA GLY A 369 5.96 -4.66 18.82
C GLY A 369 7.22 -3.94 19.31
N CYS A 370 7.42 -3.84 20.64
CA CYS A 370 8.61 -3.18 21.15
C CYS A 370 9.90 -3.97 21.02
N ALA A 371 9.84 -5.30 20.95
CA ALA A 371 11.04 -6.07 20.62
C ALA A 371 11.50 -5.74 19.19
N THR A 372 10.56 -5.68 18.24
CA THR A 372 10.85 -5.34 16.85
C THR A 372 11.35 -3.91 16.69
N GLN A 373 10.68 -2.91 17.28
CA GLN A 373 11.13 -1.52 17.20
C GLN A 373 12.51 -1.33 17.84
N ARG A 374 12.80 -2.00 18.97
CA ARG A 374 14.14 -1.95 19.59
C ARG A 374 15.22 -2.55 18.69
N ALA A 375 14.94 -3.69 18.07
CA ALA A 375 15.89 -4.32 17.15
C ALA A 375 16.16 -3.40 15.94
N ALA A 376 15.12 -2.82 15.34
CA ALA A 376 15.26 -1.90 14.20
C ALA A 376 16.08 -0.66 14.60
N LYS A 377 15.73 -0.06 15.74
CA LYS A 377 16.45 1.08 16.32
C LYS A 377 17.92 0.77 16.60
N ALA A 378 18.25 -0.42 17.11
CA ALA A 378 19.63 -0.83 17.37
C ALA A 378 20.45 -0.97 16.09
N ALA A 379 19.82 -1.38 14.98
CA ALA A 379 20.42 -1.45 13.66
C ALA A 379 20.39 -0.11 12.87
N GLY A 380 19.79 0.95 13.44
CA GLY A 380 19.62 2.24 12.76
C GLY A 380 18.54 2.23 11.66
N VAL A 381 17.70 1.20 11.63
CA VAL A 381 16.61 1.02 10.65
C VAL A 381 15.37 1.75 11.15
N GLY A 382 14.78 2.57 10.27
CA GLY A 382 13.50 3.24 10.51
C GLY A 382 12.33 2.27 10.51
N SER A 383 11.23 2.63 11.17
CA SER A 383 10.11 1.72 11.41
C SER A 383 8.74 2.41 11.35
N SER A 384 7.73 1.73 10.81
CA SER A 384 6.35 2.19 10.79
C SER A 384 5.42 1.17 11.45
N TYR A 385 4.83 1.52 12.60
CA TYR A 385 3.95 0.66 13.38
C TYR A 385 2.61 0.40 12.66
N TRP A 386 2.13 -0.84 12.66
CA TRP A 386 0.79 -1.20 12.24
C TRP A 386 -0.11 -1.37 13.47
N HIS A 387 -1.09 -0.49 13.67
CA HIS A 387 -1.34 0.74 12.90
C HIS A 387 -1.84 1.84 13.81
N TYR A 388 -1.87 3.07 13.29
CA TYR A 388 -2.21 4.26 14.09
C TYR A 388 -3.57 4.11 14.77
N SER A 389 -4.62 3.91 13.98
CA SER A 389 -5.99 3.68 14.46
C SER A 389 -6.75 2.86 13.42
N ASP A 390 -7.90 2.28 13.76
CA ASP A 390 -8.72 1.52 12.80
C ASP A 390 -9.37 2.44 11.75
N TYR A 391 -9.01 2.29 10.47
CA TYR A 391 -9.49 3.08 9.31
C TYR A 391 -10.30 2.22 8.31
N CYS A 392 -11.12 1.30 8.82
CA CYS A 392 -11.91 0.38 8.02
C CYS A 392 -13.24 0.01 8.71
N TRP A 393 -14.16 -0.59 7.96
CA TRP A 393 -15.55 -0.83 8.38
C TRP A 393 -15.67 -1.72 9.63
N PRO A 394 -16.46 -1.32 10.64
CA PRO A 394 -16.61 -2.08 11.88
C PRO A 394 -17.16 -3.48 11.67
N LYS A 395 -16.65 -4.43 12.46
CA LYS A 395 -17.11 -5.84 12.49
C LYS A 395 -18.43 -6.01 13.24
N HIS A 396 -18.79 -5.09 14.13
CA HIS A 396 -19.94 -5.24 15.03
C HIS A 396 -20.94 -4.09 14.86
N CYS A 397 -22.20 -4.45 14.65
CA CYS A 397 -23.31 -3.52 14.48
C CYS A 397 -24.15 -3.49 15.75
N PRO A 398 -24.74 -2.34 16.09
CA PRO A 398 -25.57 -2.21 17.28
C PRO A 398 -26.88 -3.01 17.22
N ASP A 399 -27.28 -3.51 16.05
CA ASP A 399 -28.62 -4.07 15.78
C ASP A 399 -28.68 -5.60 15.67
N GLY A 400 -27.55 -6.31 15.74
CA GLY A 400 -27.53 -7.78 15.71
C GLY A 400 -27.95 -8.39 14.38
N SER A 401 -27.55 -7.79 13.25
CA SER A 401 -27.80 -8.31 11.89
C SER A 401 -27.61 -9.85 11.77
N PRO A 402 -28.49 -10.58 11.05
CA PRO A 402 -28.51 -12.05 11.03
C PRO A 402 -27.24 -12.72 10.49
N ASP A 403 -26.45 -12.01 9.70
CA ASP A 403 -25.21 -12.48 9.09
C ASP A 403 -23.95 -12.01 9.82
N GLY A 404 -24.08 -11.17 10.86
CA GLY A 404 -22.99 -10.61 11.63
C GLY A 404 -22.29 -9.39 11.01
N TYR A 405 -22.85 -8.77 9.96
CA TYR A 405 -22.21 -7.64 9.26
C TYR A 405 -23.16 -6.45 9.04
N CYS A 406 -22.64 -5.22 9.07
CA CYS A 406 -23.50 -4.03 9.01
C CYS A 406 -23.95 -3.73 7.59
N PRO A 407 -25.16 -3.17 7.40
CA PRO A 407 -25.54 -2.54 6.15
C PRO A 407 -24.46 -1.53 5.73
N LEU A 408 -24.14 -1.48 4.45
CA LEU A 408 -23.28 -0.43 3.92
C LEU A 408 -24.00 0.91 4.07
N PRO A 409 -23.34 1.95 4.58
CA PRO A 409 -23.95 3.25 4.78
C PRO A 409 -24.16 3.93 3.43
N ASP A 410 -25.10 4.88 3.41
CA ASP A 410 -25.21 5.84 2.33
C ASP A 410 -24.08 6.88 2.49
N GLY A 411 -23.17 7.01 1.51
CA GLY A 411 -22.07 8.00 1.53
C GLY A 411 -20.67 7.39 1.60
N ASP A 412 -19.80 7.99 2.43
CA ASP A 412 -18.45 7.48 2.72
C ASP A 412 -18.56 6.05 3.28
N ARG A 413 -17.84 5.11 2.65
CA ARG A 413 -17.91 3.67 2.90
C ARG A 413 -16.54 3.15 3.26
N TRP A 414 -16.27 3.00 4.56
CA TRP A 414 -15.02 2.39 5.03
C TRP A 414 -14.91 0.97 4.44
N GLY A 415 -13.74 0.61 3.90
CA GLY A 415 -13.56 -0.69 3.24
C GLY A 415 -13.57 -1.83 4.23
N ALA A 416 -13.43 -3.07 3.76
CA ALA A 416 -13.36 -4.20 4.68
C ALA A 416 -12.15 -4.08 5.61
N CYS A 417 -12.31 -4.39 6.89
CA CYS A 417 -11.16 -4.64 7.76
C CYS A 417 -10.64 -6.06 7.51
N ILE A 418 -10.03 -6.26 6.34
CA ILE A 418 -9.63 -7.59 5.86
C ILE A 418 -8.63 -8.23 6.81
N THR A 419 -7.65 -7.46 7.29
CA THR A 419 -6.60 -7.94 8.17
C THR A 419 -7.02 -8.08 9.64
N GLY A 420 -8.22 -7.61 10.01
CA GLY A 420 -8.79 -7.66 11.37
C GLY A 420 -9.09 -6.28 11.97
N TRP A 421 -9.85 -6.25 13.07
CA TRP A 421 -10.30 -5.05 13.81
C TRP A 421 -9.67 -4.99 15.20
N GLY A 422 -9.41 -3.80 15.74
CA GLY A 422 -9.01 -3.61 17.15
C GLY A 422 -7.52 -3.84 17.44
N SER A 423 -6.68 -3.73 16.42
CA SER A 423 -5.21 -3.72 16.52
C SER A 423 -4.60 -2.31 16.53
N GLY A 424 -5.42 -1.29 16.27
CA GLY A 424 -4.99 0.11 16.27
C GLY A 424 -4.53 0.55 17.66
N ASN A 425 -3.42 1.30 17.71
CA ASN A 425 -2.98 1.94 18.94
C ASN A 425 -2.30 3.29 18.62
N HIS A 426 -3.10 4.35 18.71
CA HIS A 426 -2.65 5.72 18.41
C HIS A 426 -1.61 6.23 19.42
N SER A 427 -1.43 5.51 20.53
CA SER A 427 -0.49 5.80 21.61
C SER A 427 0.69 4.82 21.65
N PHE A 428 0.87 3.96 20.63
CA PHE A 428 1.97 2.99 20.63
C PHE A 428 3.32 3.70 20.63
N ALA A 429 4.08 3.49 21.70
CA ALA A 429 5.46 3.90 21.85
C ALA A 429 6.20 2.93 22.78
N CYS A 430 7.48 2.71 22.51
CA CYS A 430 8.30 1.81 23.32
C CYS A 430 9.16 2.60 24.32
N PRO A 431 9.21 2.18 25.60
CA PRO A 431 10.02 2.83 26.63
C PRO A 431 11.52 2.94 26.33
#